data_AF-A0A957N4X7-F1
#
_entry.id   AF-A0A957N4X7-F1
#
_cell.length_a   1.000
_cell.length_b   1.000
_cell.length_c   1.000
_cell.angle_alpha   90.00
_cell.angle_beta   90.00
_cell.angle_gamma   90.00
#
_symmetry.space_group_name_H-M   'P 1'
#
loop_
_entity.id
_entity.type
_entity.pdbx_description
1 polymer ?
#
loop_
_entity_poly.entity_id
_entity_poly.type
_entity_poly.pdbx_seq_one_letter_code
_entity_poly.pdbx_strand_id
1 'polypeptide(L)'
;MFLALLSRLGNVQGIGFDPAYAGRVPEAAADPNLTFISDFYAEKYTNYTGDFICCKMTLEHISNTAEFLQTVRRSIGDRPNATVFFQIPNGGYVLNDLAFWDVYYEHCSYFTPVSLRYLFESSGFQVLDVATQYDDQYLTIEARPVAVAANASAPVDAEALAAVMQSVDYFGDNVLAKLHYWQHKLQHLQQQGKRAVIWGSGSKGVAFLTSVGLRDEIGYAVDINPKRHGTFMTGTGHEIVGPEFLVDYRPDLVIVMNPIYKPEIERDLARLGVVAEVLTV
;
A
#
# COMPACT_ATOMS: atom_id res chain seq x y z
N MET A 1 -3.12 -9.34 -13.51
CA MET A 1 -4.17 -8.56 -12.81
C MET A 1 -4.97 -9.48 -11.91
N PHE A 2 -5.29 -9.05 -10.68
CA PHE A 2 -5.88 -9.91 -9.64
C PHE A 2 -7.25 -10.48 -10.01
N LEU A 3 -8.17 -9.66 -10.53
CA LEU A 3 -9.51 -10.12 -10.92
C LEU A 3 -9.47 -11.23 -12.00
N ALA A 4 -8.56 -11.13 -12.96
CA ALA A 4 -8.37 -12.16 -13.99
C ALA A 4 -7.77 -13.47 -13.43
N LEU A 5 -7.00 -13.39 -12.34
CA LEU A 5 -6.54 -14.59 -11.63
C LEU A 5 -7.70 -15.26 -10.90
N LEU A 6 -8.56 -14.49 -10.23
CA LEU A 6 -9.77 -15.01 -9.59
C LEU A 6 -10.74 -15.67 -10.58
N SER A 7 -11.05 -15.00 -11.70
CA SER A 7 -11.87 -15.56 -12.79
C SER A 7 -11.34 -16.91 -13.25
N ARG A 8 -10.04 -16.98 -13.57
CA ARG A 8 -9.42 -18.20 -14.08
C ARG A 8 -9.36 -19.34 -13.07
N LEU A 9 -9.01 -19.06 -11.82
CA LEU A 9 -8.87 -20.10 -10.78
C LEU A 9 -10.23 -20.56 -10.23
N GLY A 10 -11.20 -19.65 -10.14
CA GLY A 10 -12.52 -19.92 -9.60
C GLY A 10 -13.59 -20.25 -10.64
N ASN A 11 -13.29 -20.07 -11.93
CA ASN A 11 -14.28 -20.10 -13.01
C ASN A 11 -15.48 -19.18 -12.73
N VAL A 12 -15.19 -17.92 -12.37
CA VAL A 12 -16.19 -16.93 -11.93
C VAL A 12 -16.28 -15.73 -12.88
N GLN A 13 -17.44 -15.10 -12.91
CA GLN A 13 -17.62 -13.80 -13.55
C GLN A 13 -17.15 -12.67 -12.62
N GLY A 14 -16.58 -11.61 -13.19
CA GLY A 14 -15.96 -10.55 -12.42
C GLY A 14 -16.21 -9.17 -13.00
N ILE A 15 -16.45 -8.20 -12.12
CA ILE A 15 -16.59 -6.78 -12.47
C ILE A 15 -15.55 -6.00 -11.67
N GLY A 16 -14.70 -5.25 -12.35
CA GLY A 16 -13.65 -4.43 -11.75
C GLY A 16 -13.90 -2.94 -11.98
N PHE A 17 -13.73 -2.14 -10.93
CA PHE A 17 -13.78 -0.68 -10.99
C PHE A 17 -12.38 -0.12 -10.73
N ASP A 18 -11.86 0.65 -11.68
CA ASP A 18 -10.57 1.33 -11.53
C ASP A 18 -10.56 2.55 -12.46
N PRO A 19 -10.56 3.79 -11.93
CA PRO A 19 -10.59 5.01 -12.74
C PRO A 19 -9.33 5.18 -13.62
N ALA A 20 -8.23 4.50 -13.29
CA ALA A 20 -6.99 4.51 -14.07
C ALA A 20 -6.90 3.34 -15.05
N TYR A 21 -7.93 2.49 -15.14
CA TYR A 21 -7.95 1.37 -16.07
C TYR A 21 -7.93 1.86 -17.51
N ALA A 22 -6.89 1.45 -18.24
CA ALA A 22 -6.64 1.83 -19.63
C ALA A 22 -6.33 0.60 -20.49
N GLY A 23 -6.99 -0.54 -20.23
CA GLY A 23 -6.79 -1.78 -21.03
C GLY A 23 -5.38 -2.39 -20.90
N ARG A 24 -4.66 -2.12 -19.81
CA ARG A 24 -3.23 -2.43 -19.65
C ARG A 24 -2.89 -3.93 -19.62
N VAL A 25 -3.90 -4.80 -19.52
CA VAL A 25 -3.75 -6.27 -19.54
C VAL A 25 -4.64 -6.83 -20.65
N PRO A 26 -4.13 -6.94 -21.88
CA PRO A 26 -4.92 -7.33 -23.04
C PRO A 26 -5.65 -8.67 -22.88
N GLU A 27 -4.99 -9.66 -22.28
CA GLU A 27 -5.57 -10.98 -22.02
C GLU A 27 -6.81 -10.90 -21.13
N ALA A 28 -6.79 -10.04 -20.11
CA ALA A 28 -7.93 -9.88 -19.23
C ALA A 28 -9.03 -9.02 -19.85
N ALA A 29 -8.66 -8.07 -20.72
CA ALA A 29 -9.63 -7.28 -21.48
C ALA A 29 -10.40 -8.12 -22.51
N ALA A 30 -9.82 -9.24 -22.96
CA ALA A 30 -10.44 -10.17 -23.90
C ALA A 30 -11.25 -11.28 -23.23
N ASP A 31 -11.23 -11.40 -21.90
CA ASP A 31 -11.97 -12.44 -21.17
C ASP A 31 -13.47 -12.07 -21.13
N PRO A 32 -14.38 -12.86 -21.75
CA PRO A 32 -15.80 -12.56 -21.77
C PRO A 32 -16.47 -12.66 -20.39
N ASN A 33 -15.81 -13.27 -19.40
CA ASN A 33 -16.31 -13.33 -18.03
C ASN A 33 -15.96 -12.09 -17.20
N LEU A 34 -15.16 -11.17 -17.75
CA LEU A 34 -14.68 -9.98 -17.05
C LEU A 34 -15.23 -8.71 -17.67
N THR A 35 -15.70 -7.81 -16.82
CA THR A 35 -16.06 -6.45 -17.18
C THR A 35 -15.21 -5.46 -16.39
N PHE A 36 -14.61 -4.49 -17.07
CA PHE A 36 -13.86 -3.41 -16.44
C PHE A 36 -14.56 -2.08 -16.67
N ILE A 37 -14.71 -1.32 -15.59
CA ILE A 37 -15.35 -0.01 -15.59
C ILE A 37 -14.27 1.00 -15.17
N SER A 38 -13.90 1.87 -16.10
CA SER A 38 -12.93 2.95 -15.89
C SER A 38 -13.57 4.12 -15.12
N ASP A 39 -14.01 3.86 -13.89
CA ASP A 39 -14.63 4.86 -13.01
C ASP A 39 -14.42 4.48 -11.54
N PHE A 40 -14.66 5.44 -10.64
CA PHE A 40 -14.78 5.16 -9.22
C PHE A 40 -16.05 4.36 -8.93
N TYR A 41 -15.95 3.40 -8.02
CA TYR A 41 -17.13 2.73 -7.49
C TYR A 41 -17.97 3.72 -6.68
N ALA A 42 -19.26 3.82 -6.97
CA ALA A 42 -20.16 4.83 -6.43
C ALA A 42 -21.62 4.35 -6.45
N GLU A 43 -22.53 5.12 -5.83
CA GLU A 43 -23.95 4.75 -5.68
C GLU A 43 -24.64 4.35 -7.00
N LYS A 44 -24.27 4.98 -8.12
CA LYS A 44 -24.82 4.67 -9.46
C LYS A 44 -24.53 3.23 -9.94
N TYR A 45 -23.62 2.53 -9.27
CA TYR A 45 -23.20 1.16 -9.58
C TYR A 45 -23.72 0.13 -8.57
N THR A 46 -24.63 0.53 -7.68
CA THR A 46 -25.24 -0.38 -6.69
C THR A 46 -26.09 -1.50 -7.31
N ASN A 47 -26.49 -1.34 -8.57
CA ASN A 47 -27.17 -2.38 -9.35
C ASN A 47 -26.24 -3.55 -9.76
N TYR A 48 -24.92 -3.38 -9.68
CA TYR A 48 -23.99 -4.49 -9.84
C TYR A 48 -23.95 -5.32 -8.57
N THR A 49 -24.06 -6.64 -8.73
CA THR A 49 -24.18 -7.58 -7.63
C THR A 49 -23.10 -8.65 -7.73
N GLY A 50 -22.41 -8.95 -6.61
CA GLY A 50 -21.50 -10.09 -6.52
C GLY A 50 -21.70 -10.87 -5.21
N ASP A 51 -21.39 -12.17 -5.24
CA ASP A 51 -21.34 -13.03 -4.04
C ASP A 51 -20.04 -12.84 -3.25
N PHE A 52 -19.05 -12.20 -3.88
CA PHE A 52 -17.78 -11.83 -3.29
C PHE A 52 -17.42 -10.39 -3.69
N ILE A 53 -17.15 -9.56 -2.68
CA ILE A 53 -16.71 -8.18 -2.86
C ILE A 53 -15.29 -8.08 -2.35
N CYS A 54 -14.38 -7.61 -3.21
CA CYS A 54 -12.97 -7.49 -2.90
C CYS A 54 -12.48 -6.06 -3.14
N CYS A 55 -11.80 -5.49 -2.14
CA CYS A 55 -11.12 -4.20 -2.25
C CYS A 55 -9.69 -4.36 -1.75
N LYS A 56 -8.70 -4.07 -2.60
CA LYS A 56 -7.29 -4.22 -2.25
C LYS A 56 -6.58 -2.91 -2.51
N MET A 57 -5.85 -2.40 -1.52
CA MET A 57 -4.98 -1.24 -1.65
C MET A 57 -5.72 -0.04 -2.25
N THR A 58 -6.86 0.32 -1.65
CA THR A 58 -7.80 1.32 -2.19
C THR A 58 -8.55 2.05 -1.10
N LEU A 59 -9.04 1.36 -0.05
CA LEU A 59 -9.86 2.00 0.99
C LEU A 59 -9.09 3.11 1.74
N GLU A 60 -7.78 2.95 1.94
CA GLU A 60 -6.87 3.96 2.51
C GLU A 60 -6.79 5.25 1.68
N HIS A 61 -7.15 5.19 0.39
CA HIS A 61 -7.17 6.31 -0.54
C HIS A 61 -8.52 7.03 -0.60
N ILE A 62 -9.54 6.54 0.10
CA ILE A 62 -10.90 7.09 0.09
C ILE A 62 -11.08 7.96 1.34
N SER A 63 -11.43 9.23 1.18
CA SER A 63 -11.57 10.14 2.34
C SER A 63 -12.80 9.83 3.20
N ASN A 64 -13.96 9.53 2.60
CA ASN A 64 -15.18 9.18 3.32
C ASN A 64 -15.40 7.66 3.35
N THR A 65 -14.60 6.99 4.18
CA THR A 65 -14.53 5.52 4.25
C THR A 65 -15.84 4.88 4.74
N ALA A 66 -16.53 5.54 5.67
CA ALA A 66 -17.82 5.08 6.19
C ALA A 66 -18.92 5.15 5.13
N GLU A 67 -19.03 6.25 4.38
CA GLU A 67 -19.97 6.33 3.25
C GLU A 67 -19.66 5.25 2.22
N PHE A 68 -18.39 5.04 1.88
CA PHE A 68 -18.00 4.05 0.88
C PHE A 68 -18.41 2.64 1.29
N LEU A 69 -18.16 2.25 2.53
CA LEU A 69 -18.61 0.95 3.03
C LEU A 69 -20.13 0.84 3.10
N GLN A 70 -20.85 1.93 3.40
CA GLN A 70 -22.31 1.93 3.35
C GLN A 70 -22.82 1.78 1.91
N THR A 71 -22.16 2.35 0.92
CA THR A 71 -22.43 2.14 -0.52
C THR A 71 -22.23 0.68 -0.90
N VAL A 72 -21.13 0.06 -0.46
CA VAL A 72 -20.90 -1.39 -0.62
C VAL A 72 -22.02 -2.18 0.05
N ARG A 73 -22.40 -1.84 1.29
CA ARG A 73 -23.47 -2.51 2.01
C ARG A 73 -24.81 -2.42 1.28
N ARG A 74 -25.16 -1.25 0.74
CA ARG A 74 -26.38 -1.05 -0.05
C ARG A 74 -26.38 -1.90 -1.32
N SER A 75 -25.28 -1.93 -2.05
CA SER A 75 -25.12 -2.76 -3.25
C SER A 75 -25.28 -4.26 -2.96
N ILE A 76 -24.84 -4.72 -1.79
CA ILE A 76 -25.04 -6.11 -1.37
C ILE A 76 -26.53 -6.44 -1.19
N GLY A 77 -27.34 -5.50 -0.68
CA GLY A 77 -28.77 -5.74 -0.43
C GLY A 77 -29.02 -6.89 0.55
N ASP A 78 -30.05 -7.70 0.30
CA ASP A 78 -30.47 -8.81 1.17
C ASP A 78 -29.77 -10.15 0.84
N ARG A 79 -28.46 -10.09 0.61
CA ARG A 79 -27.61 -11.27 0.31
C ARG A 79 -26.71 -11.60 1.49
N PRO A 80 -27.22 -12.27 2.55
CA PRO A 80 -26.50 -12.49 3.81
C PRO A 80 -25.25 -13.38 3.65
N ASN A 81 -25.16 -14.13 2.56
CA ASN A 81 -24.04 -15.03 2.27
C ASN A 81 -22.92 -14.36 1.46
N ALA A 82 -23.08 -13.10 1.06
CA ALA A 82 -22.04 -12.39 0.33
C ALA A 82 -20.82 -12.17 1.24
N THR A 83 -19.64 -12.54 0.75
CA THR A 83 -18.38 -12.34 1.47
C THR A 83 -17.75 -11.03 1.05
N VAL A 84 -17.30 -10.24 2.04
CA VAL A 84 -16.56 -9.00 1.82
C VAL A 84 -15.14 -9.19 2.33
N PHE A 85 -14.16 -8.93 1.46
CA PHE A 85 -12.74 -9.01 1.79
C PHE A 85 -12.03 -7.72 1.43
N PHE A 86 -11.38 -7.10 2.40
CA PHE A 86 -10.54 -5.92 2.17
C PHE A 86 -9.10 -6.19 2.60
N GLN A 87 -8.15 -5.66 1.83
CA GLN A 87 -6.72 -5.65 2.18
C GLN A 87 -6.18 -4.22 2.06
N ILE A 88 -5.56 -3.72 3.12
CA ILE A 88 -5.08 -2.34 3.22
C ILE A 88 -3.77 -2.27 4.03
N PRO A 89 -3.00 -1.16 3.97
CA PRO A 89 -1.83 -0.96 4.82
C PRO A 89 -2.16 -0.98 6.32
N ASN A 90 -1.30 -1.58 7.13
CA ASN A 90 -1.42 -1.55 8.58
C ASN A 90 -0.84 -0.25 9.14
N GLY A 91 -1.70 0.66 9.61
CA GLY A 91 -1.29 1.87 10.30
C GLY A 91 -0.51 1.61 11.59
N GLY A 92 -0.74 0.47 12.25
CA GLY A 92 0.06 0.08 13.43
C GLY A 92 1.54 -0.14 13.08
N TYR A 93 1.83 -0.71 11.92
CA TYR A 93 3.19 -0.83 11.39
C TYR A 93 3.82 0.56 11.20
N VAL A 94 3.08 1.49 10.58
CA VAL A 94 3.58 2.86 10.34
C VAL A 94 3.98 3.56 11.64
N LEU A 95 3.14 3.44 12.67
CA LEU A 95 3.37 4.07 13.97
C LEU A 95 4.55 3.43 14.72
N ASN A 96 4.60 2.10 14.79
CA ASN A 96 5.58 1.40 15.61
C ASN A 96 6.98 1.34 14.95
N ASP A 97 7.05 1.22 13.62
CA ASP A 97 8.32 1.18 12.89
C ASP A 97 8.81 2.58 12.48
N LEU A 98 8.08 3.63 12.88
CA LEU A 98 8.36 5.02 12.51
C LEU A 98 8.48 5.17 10.98
N ALA A 99 7.61 4.47 10.24
CA ALA A 99 7.67 4.36 8.78
C ALA A 99 7.12 5.64 8.12
N PHE A 100 7.78 6.77 8.34
CA PHE A 100 7.35 8.08 7.86
C PHE A 100 7.17 8.14 6.33
N TRP A 101 7.83 7.26 5.59
CA TRP A 101 7.68 7.13 4.13
C TRP A 101 6.33 6.52 3.71
N ASP A 102 5.55 5.96 4.63
CA ASP A 102 4.17 5.55 4.37
C ASP A 102 3.16 6.66 4.66
N VAL A 103 3.61 7.81 5.16
CA VAL A 103 2.77 8.98 5.43
C VAL A 103 2.83 9.96 4.26
N TYR A 104 1.84 9.88 3.35
CA TYR A 104 1.76 10.75 2.16
C TYR A 104 0.32 11.02 1.72
N TYR A 105 0.15 12.00 0.84
CA TYR A 105 -1.15 12.64 0.55
C TYR A 105 -2.23 11.70 -0.01
N GLU A 106 -1.84 10.63 -0.72
CA GLU A 106 -2.81 9.67 -1.26
C GLU A 106 -3.40 8.79 -0.16
N HIS A 107 -2.71 8.57 0.96
CA HIS A 107 -3.24 7.85 2.12
C HIS A 107 -4.03 8.81 3.02
N CYS A 108 -5.35 8.81 2.82
CA CYS A 108 -6.30 9.59 3.62
C CYS A 108 -6.57 8.98 5.00
N SER A 109 -6.32 7.69 5.17
CA SER A 109 -6.63 6.94 6.41
C SER A 109 -5.56 5.89 6.71
N TYR A 110 -5.20 5.76 8.00
CA TYR A 110 -4.25 4.77 8.50
C TYR A 110 -4.98 3.84 9.46
N PHE A 111 -5.31 2.64 8.99
CA PHE A 111 -6.15 1.72 9.73
C PHE A 111 -5.34 0.84 10.67
N THR A 112 -5.84 0.65 11.89
CA THR A 112 -5.38 -0.39 12.81
C THR A 112 -6.43 -1.50 12.84
N PRO A 113 -6.14 -2.70 13.38
CA PRO A 113 -7.14 -3.75 13.51
C PRO A 113 -8.43 -3.27 14.20
N VAL A 114 -8.28 -2.41 15.22
CA VAL A 114 -9.39 -1.84 16.00
C VAL A 114 -10.21 -0.87 15.15
N SER A 115 -9.58 0.09 14.46
CA SER A 115 -10.30 1.09 13.68
C SER A 115 -10.95 0.50 12.43
N LEU A 116 -10.31 -0.49 11.80
CA LEU A 116 -10.85 -1.21 10.64
C LEU A 116 -12.08 -2.04 11.03
N ARG A 117 -12.00 -2.79 12.13
CA ARG A 117 -13.14 -3.54 12.67
C ARG A 117 -14.30 -2.61 12.99
N TYR A 118 -14.03 -1.52 13.72
CA TYR A 118 -15.04 -0.54 14.08
C TYR A 118 -15.73 0.05 12.85
N LEU A 119 -14.97 0.43 11.83
CA LEU A 119 -15.50 0.96 10.58
C LEU A 119 -16.45 -0.04 9.88
N PHE A 120 -16.09 -1.32 9.81
CA PHE A 120 -16.93 -2.35 9.20
C PHE A 120 -18.20 -2.62 10.02
N GLU A 121 -18.06 -2.80 11.34
CA GLU A 121 -19.19 -3.11 12.23
C GLU A 121 -20.20 -1.96 12.25
N SER A 122 -19.73 -0.72 12.33
CA SER A 122 -20.59 0.47 12.25
C SER A 122 -21.20 0.72 10.86
N SER A 123 -20.67 0.07 9.81
CA SER A 123 -21.17 0.17 8.43
C SER A 123 -22.10 -0.98 8.02
N GLY A 124 -22.57 -1.78 8.98
CA GLY A 124 -23.55 -2.84 8.73
C GLY A 124 -22.96 -4.18 8.30
N PHE A 125 -21.74 -4.47 8.77
CA PHE A 125 -21.08 -5.76 8.57
C PHE A 125 -20.81 -6.48 9.89
N GLN A 126 -20.90 -7.81 9.87
CA GLN A 126 -20.29 -8.65 10.89
C GLN A 126 -18.87 -8.99 10.43
N VAL A 127 -17.88 -8.64 11.23
CA VAL A 127 -16.49 -8.97 10.97
C VAL A 127 -16.19 -10.40 11.44
N LEU A 128 -15.75 -11.24 10.52
CA LEU A 128 -15.42 -12.64 10.75
C LEU A 128 -13.97 -12.79 11.21
N ASP A 129 -13.04 -12.10 10.55
CA ASP A 129 -11.62 -12.14 10.87
C ASP A 129 -10.94 -10.81 10.53
N VAL A 130 -9.90 -10.48 11.31
CA VAL A 130 -8.95 -9.40 11.00
C VAL A 130 -7.56 -9.93 11.29
N ALA A 131 -6.73 -10.02 10.26
CA ALA A 131 -5.38 -10.58 10.34
C ALA A 131 -4.35 -9.64 9.73
N THR A 132 -3.11 -9.71 10.23
CA THR A 132 -1.95 -9.08 9.62
C THR A 132 -1.32 -10.00 8.57
N GLN A 133 -0.73 -9.41 7.54
CA GLN A 133 -0.07 -10.11 6.44
C GLN A 133 1.21 -9.37 6.00
N TYR A 134 2.10 -10.11 5.34
CA TYR A 134 3.36 -9.60 4.77
C TYR A 134 4.22 -8.84 5.81
N ASP A 135 4.71 -9.58 6.82
CA ASP A 135 5.51 -9.04 7.92
C ASP A 135 4.83 -7.84 8.62
N ASP A 136 3.55 -8.04 8.94
CA ASP A 136 2.66 -7.08 9.61
C ASP A 136 2.37 -5.76 8.89
N GLN A 137 2.86 -5.57 7.66
CA GLN A 137 2.66 -4.33 6.91
C GLN A 137 1.24 -4.11 6.39
N TYR A 138 0.40 -5.15 6.35
CA TYR A 138 -0.94 -5.08 5.78
C TYR A 138 -1.96 -5.73 6.71
N LEU A 139 -3.17 -5.18 6.72
CA LEU A 139 -4.34 -5.80 7.33
C LEU A 139 -5.19 -6.44 6.25
N THR A 140 -5.78 -7.57 6.62
CA THR A 140 -6.86 -8.22 5.90
C THR A 140 -8.08 -8.29 6.80
N ILE A 141 -9.26 -8.04 6.24
CA ILE A 141 -10.52 -8.14 6.96
C ILE A 141 -11.53 -8.92 6.12
N GLU A 142 -12.12 -9.91 6.76
CA GLU A 142 -13.21 -10.72 6.22
C GLU A 142 -14.50 -10.37 6.96
N ALA A 143 -15.58 -10.14 6.21
CA ALA A 143 -16.85 -9.74 6.78
C ALA A 143 -18.06 -10.24 5.96
N ARG A 144 -19.24 -10.21 6.59
CA ARG A 144 -20.53 -10.49 5.96
C ARG A 144 -21.54 -9.38 6.27
N PRO A 145 -22.49 -9.09 5.37
CA PRO A 145 -23.52 -8.09 5.63
C PRO A 145 -24.46 -8.57 6.75
N VAL A 146 -24.91 -7.65 7.60
CA VAL A 146 -25.99 -7.93 8.57
C VAL A 146 -27.29 -7.22 8.17
N ALA A 147 -28.43 -7.85 8.43
CA ALA A 147 -29.76 -7.36 8.05
C ALA A 147 -30.14 -6.06 8.78
N VAL A 148 -29.77 -5.96 10.06
CA VAL A 148 -29.87 -4.75 10.87
C VAL A 148 -28.45 -4.40 11.25
N ALA A 149 -27.97 -3.20 10.90
CA ALA A 149 -26.73 -2.71 11.46
C ALA A 149 -26.89 -2.80 12.98
N ALA A 150 -26.03 -3.59 13.65
CA ALA A 150 -25.96 -3.52 15.10
C ALA A 150 -25.84 -2.03 15.43
N ASN A 151 -26.66 -1.52 16.35
CA ASN A 151 -26.63 -0.11 16.74
C ASN A 151 -25.17 0.35 16.82
N ALA A 152 -24.87 1.54 16.29
CA ALA A 152 -23.53 2.12 16.10
C ALA A 152 -22.66 2.27 17.38
N SER A 153 -23.03 1.57 18.45
CA SER A 153 -22.40 1.43 19.74
C SER A 153 -21.76 0.05 19.92
N ALA A 154 -21.17 -0.56 18.88
CA ALA A 154 -20.24 -1.66 19.14
C ALA A 154 -19.16 -1.10 20.09
N PRO A 155 -19.02 -1.63 21.32
CA PRO A 155 -18.09 -1.08 22.28
C PRO A 155 -16.69 -1.22 21.70
N VAL A 156 -16.04 -0.07 21.47
CA VAL A 156 -14.62 -0.06 21.11
C VAL A 156 -13.87 -0.65 22.29
N ASP A 157 -13.00 -1.62 22.01
CA ASP A 157 -12.08 -2.15 23.01
C ASP A 157 -11.18 -1.01 23.52
N ALA A 158 -11.42 -0.60 24.77
CA ALA A 158 -10.75 0.54 25.38
C ALA A 158 -9.24 0.29 25.57
N GLU A 159 -8.84 -0.96 25.83
CA GLU A 159 -7.43 -1.32 25.97
C GLU A 159 -6.74 -1.25 24.62
N ALA A 160 -7.36 -1.82 23.58
CA ALA A 160 -6.82 -1.79 22.23
C ALA A 160 -6.74 -0.35 21.67
N LEU A 161 -7.73 0.51 21.98
CA LEU A 161 -7.68 1.94 21.63
C LEU A 161 -6.55 2.66 22.37
N ALA A 162 -6.36 2.40 23.66
CA ALA A 162 -5.28 2.98 24.44
C ALA A 162 -3.90 2.58 23.89
N ALA A 163 -3.74 1.33 23.45
CA ALA A 163 -2.51 0.86 22.80
C ALA A 163 -2.22 1.63 21.50
N VAL A 164 -3.25 1.88 20.67
CA VAL A 164 -3.09 2.71 19.46
C VAL A 164 -2.68 4.14 19.81
N MET A 165 -3.28 4.74 20.85
CA MET A 165 -2.89 6.09 21.30
C MET A 165 -1.42 6.14 21.73
N GLN A 166 -0.94 5.12 22.47
CA GLN A 166 0.47 5.02 22.84
C GLN A 166 1.40 4.91 21.62
N SER A 167 1.01 4.15 20.60
CA SER A 167 1.76 4.07 19.33
C SER A 167 1.80 5.41 18.60
N VAL A 168 0.73 6.21 18.66
CA VAL A 168 0.70 7.57 18.09
C VAL A 168 1.66 8.50 18.83
N ASP A 169 1.63 8.49 20.17
CA ASP A 169 2.56 9.28 21.00
C ASP A 169 4.02 8.87 20.71
N TYR A 170 4.29 7.56 20.68
CA TYR A 170 5.60 7.02 20.31
C TYR A 170 6.07 7.51 18.93
N PHE A 171 5.20 7.47 17.92
CA PHE A 171 5.53 7.98 16.59
C PHE A 171 5.89 9.47 16.64
N GLY A 172 5.04 10.28 17.28
CA GLY A 172 5.25 11.72 17.42
C GLY A 172 6.58 12.07 18.10
N ASP A 173 6.93 11.34 19.15
CA ASP A 173 8.14 11.58 19.94
C ASP A 173 9.43 11.13 19.21
N ASN A 174 9.35 10.11 18.36
CA ASN A 174 10.56 9.43 17.84
C ASN A 174 10.79 9.60 16.33
N VAL A 175 9.78 9.99 15.53
CA VAL A 175 9.91 10.04 14.07
C VAL A 175 11.01 11.00 13.59
N LEU A 176 11.17 12.16 14.26
CA LEU A 176 12.21 13.13 13.91
C LEU A 176 13.62 12.57 14.12
N ALA A 177 13.83 11.74 15.14
CA ALA A 177 15.12 11.07 15.34
C ALA A 177 15.44 10.10 14.20
N LYS A 178 14.45 9.36 13.69
CA LYS A 178 14.63 8.46 12.53
C LYS A 178 14.89 9.25 11.24
N LEU A 179 14.23 10.40 11.05
CA LEU A 179 14.51 11.31 9.94
C LEU A 179 15.95 11.83 9.98
N HIS A 180 16.39 12.36 11.14
CA HIS A 180 17.76 12.85 11.32
C HIS A 180 18.80 11.75 11.13
N TYR A 181 18.52 10.51 11.56
CA TYR A 181 19.39 9.37 11.30
C TYR A 181 19.68 9.20 9.80
N TRP A 182 18.64 9.19 8.97
CA TRP A 182 18.78 9.05 7.52
C TRP A 182 19.51 10.24 6.90
N GLN A 183 19.21 11.46 7.34
CA GLN A 183 19.91 12.66 6.88
C GLN A 183 21.41 12.58 7.16
N HIS A 184 21.79 12.32 8.41
CA HIS A 184 23.20 12.22 8.80
C HIS A 184 23.93 11.08 8.09
N LYS A 185 23.29 9.92 7.93
CA LYS A 185 23.90 8.77 7.26
C LYS A 185 24.23 9.08 5.80
N LEU A 186 23.28 9.68 5.08
CA LEU A 186 23.43 10.02 3.66
C LEU A 186 24.47 11.13 3.45
N GLN A 187 24.44 12.18 4.29
CA GLN A 187 25.45 13.24 4.24
C GLN A 187 26.87 12.70 4.52
N HIS A 188 27.00 11.82 5.51
CA HIS A 188 28.29 11.20 5.83
C HIS A 188 28.80 10.30 4.69
N LEU A 189 27.92 9.54 4.02
CA LEU A 189 28.29 8.77 2.84
C LEU A 189 28.80 9.66 1.71
N GLN A 190 28.09 10.76 1.42
CA GLN A 190 28.50 11.71 0.40
C GLN A 190 29.86 12.35 0.73
N GLN A 191 30.11 12.73 1.98
CA GLN A 191 31.40 13.28 2.44
C GLN A 191 32.56 12.29 2.27
N GLN A 192 32.28 10.98 2.30
CA GLN A 192 33.26 9.93 2.01
C GLN A 192 33.46 9.68 0.50
N GLY A 193 32.77 10.42 -0.37
CA GLY A 193 32.77 10.20 -1.81
C GLY A 193 32.03 8.93 -2.24
N LYS A 194 31.20 8.36 -1.36
CA LYS A 194 30.42 7.15 -1.63
C LYS A 194 29.10 7.50 -2.32
N ARG A 195 28.59 6.54 -3.09
CA ARG A 195 27.38 6.67 -3.92
C ARG A 195 26.22 5.90 -3.33
N ALA A 196 25.05 6.53 -3.21
CA ALA A 196 23.82 5.87 -2.78
C ALA A 196 22.74 5.92 -3.87
N VAL A 197 21.92 4.87 -3.94
CA VAL A 197 20.69 4.82 -4.74
C VAL A 197 19.52 4.36 -3.88
N ILE A 198 18.32 4.75 -4.28
CA ILE A 198 17.07 4.26 -3.69
C ILE A 198 16.45 3.22 -4.64
N TRP A 199 15.99 2.09 -4.13
CA TRP A 199 15.33 1.05 -4.92
C TRP A 199 13.83 1.05 -4.65
N GLY A 200 13.06 1.40 -5.69
CA GLY A 200 11.62 1.58 -5.66
C GLY A 200 11.24 3.04 -5.95
N SER A 201 10.63 3.27 -7.10
CA SER A 201 10.23 4.61 -7.54
C SER A 201 8.75 4.97 -7.23
N GLY A 202 8.07 4.14 -6.44
CA GLY A 202 6.68 4.34 -6.01
C GLY A 202 6.52 5.40 -4.92
N SER A 203 5.30 5.53 -4.39
CA SER A 203 4.92 6.57 -3.41
C SER A 203 5.78 6.57 -2.15
N LYS A 204 6.17 5.39 -1.64
CA LYS A 204 7.12 5.27 -0.52
C LYS A 204 8.47 5.91 -0.82
N GLY A 205 9.02 5.67 -2.02
CA GLY A 205 10.29 6.28 -2.44
C GLY A 205 10.19 7.80 -2.59
N VAL A 206 9.07 8.29 -3.14
CA VAL A 206 8.78 9.74 -3.21
C VAL A 206 8.73 10.33 -1.79
N ALA A 207 7.92 9.75 -0.91
CA ALA A 207 7.73 10.22 0.46
C ALA A 207 9.03 10.20 1.26
N PHE A 208 9.85 9.15 1.12
CA PHE A 208 11.17 9.07 1.76
C PHE A 208 12.06 10.24 1.32
N LEU A 209 12.23 10.43 0.00
CA LEU A 209 13.09 11.46 -0.56
C LEU A 209 12.62 12.87 -0.17
N THR A 210 11.31 13.13 -0.22
CA THR A 210 10.76 14.44 0.13
C THR A 210 10.86 14.74 1.63
N SER A 211 10.66 13.73 2.49
CA SER A 211 10.68 13.91 3.95
C SER A 211 12.10 14.03 4.50
N VAL A 212 13.04 13.26 3.96
CA VAL A 212 14.46 13.36 4.31
C VAL A 212 15.06 14.67 3.80
N GLY A 213 14.54 15.21 2.68
CA GLY A 213 14.90 16.54 2.19
C GLY A 213 16.27 16.62 1.52
N LEU A 214 16.84 15.47 1.16
CA LEU A 214 18.14 15.33 0.51
C LEU A 214 17.97 15.13 -1.01
N ARG A 215 18.98 15.55 -1.77
CA ARG A 215 18.98 15.45 -3.24
C ARG A 215 20.29 14.87 -3.72
N ASP A 216 21.37 15.62 -3.62
CA ASP A 216 22.67 15.23 -4.19
C ASP A 216 23.30 14.03 -3.48
N GLU A 217 22.79 13.66 -2.30
CA GLU A 217 23.22 12.50 -1.51
C GLU A 217 22.72 11.16 -2.09
N ILE A 218 21.67 11.18 -2.91
CA ILE A 218 21.15 10.00 -3.61
C ILE A 218 21.23 10.28 -5.12
N GLY A 219 21.93 9.44 -5.86
CA GLY A 219 22.15 9.71 -7.28
C GLY A 219 20.91 9.44 -8.14
N TYR A 220 20.26 8.31 -7.90
CA TYR A 220 19.22 7.76 -8.77
C TYR A 220 18.18 6.96 -8.00
N ALA A 221 17.00 6.81 -8.60
CA ALA A 221 15.99 5.84 -8.20
C ALA A 221 16.02 4.63 -9.13
N VAL A 222 16.08 3.43 -8.58
CA VAL A 222 16.09 2.18 -9.33
C VAL A 222 14.67 1.62 -9.37
N ASP A 223 14.21 1.23 -10.55
CA ASP A 223 12.93 0.54 -10.71
C ASP A 223 13.05 -0.60 -11.73
N ILE A 224 12.44 -1.75 -11.44
CA ILE A 224 12.46 -2.90 -12.35
C ILE A 224 11.52 -2.72 -13.54
N ASN A 225 10.55 -1.80 -13.46
CA ASN A 225 9.59 -1.55 -14.53
C ASN A 225 10.21 -0.70 -15.65
N PRO A 226 10.44 -1.25 -16.86
CA PRO A 226 11.09 -0.52 -17.95
C PRO A 226 10.33 0.73 -18.40
N LYS A 227 9.01 0.76 -18.16
CA LYS A 227 8.17 1.94 -18.50
C LYS A 227 8.49 3.17 -17.67
N ARG A 228 9.23 3.00 -16.56
CA ARG A 228 9.65 4.10 -15.69
C ARG A 228 11.07 4.60 -16.00
N HIS A 229 11.86 3.86 -16.77
CA HIS A 229 13.25 4.23 -17.05
C HIS A 229 13.31 5.52 -17.88
N GLY A 230 14.25 6.39 -17.56
CA GLY A 230 14.41 7.71 -18.20
C GLY A 230 13.34 8.74 -17.81
N THR A 231 12.49 8.41 -16.83
CA THR A 231 11.58 9.37 -16.18
C THR A 231 12.17 9.83 -14.84
N PHE A 232 11.47 10.68 -14.10
CA PHE A 232 12.02 11.31 -12.89
C PHE A 232 11.08 11.19 -11.70
N MET A 233 11.66 11.03 -10.51
CA MET A 233 10.95 11.03 -9.24
C MET A 233 10.23 12.36 -9.03
N THR A 234 8.93 12.29 -8.73
CA THR A 234 8.12 13.47 -8.40
C THR A 234 8.70 14.22 -7.20
N GLY A 235 8.75 15.55 -7.28
CA GLY A 235 9.20 16.43 -6.19
C GLY A 235 10.72 16.62 -6.12
N THR A 236 11.50 15.55 -6.23
CA THR A 236 12.97 15.61 -6.05
C THR A 236 13.77 15.54 -7.34
N GLY A 237 13.20 15.02 -8.43
CA GLY A 237 13.81 15.06 -9.75
C GLY A 237 14.92 14.04 -9.98
N HIS A 238 15.07 13.03 -9.12
CA HIS A 238 16.01 11.92 -9.34
C HIS A 238 15.59 11.14 -10.57
N GLU A 239 16.53 10.86 -11.48
CA GLU A 239 16.25 10.01 -12.63
C GLU A 239 15.96 8.58 -12.19
N ILE A 240 14.98 7.97 -12.83
CA ILE A 240 14.59 6.58 -12.62
C ILE A 240 15.33 5.73 -13.65
N VAL A 241 16.16 4.80 -13.15
CA VAL A 241 17.02 3.93 -13.95
C VAL A 241 16.66 2.46 -13.73
N GLY A 242 17.08 1.61 -14.66
CA GLY A 242 16.98 0.16 -14.51
C GLY A 242 18.09 -0.43 -13.64
N PRO A 243 17.91 -1.65 -13.09
CA PRO A 243 18.94 -2.34 -12.33
C PRO A 243 20.28 -2.48 -13.07
N GLU A 244 20.25 -2.65 -14.40
CA GLU A 244 21.44 -2.84 -15.24
C GLU A 244 22.38 -1.63 -15.21
N PHE A 245 21.85 -0.42 -14.99
CA PHE A 245 22.64 0.81 -14.85
C PHE A 245 23.63 0.73 -13.67
N LEU A 246 23.31 -0.05 -12.64
CA LEU A 246 24.14 -0.17 -11.44
C LEU A 246 25.49 -0.86 -11.69
N VAL A 247 25.63 -1.61 -12.79
CA VAL A 247 26.89 -2.28 -13.17
C VAL A 247 28.00 -1.25 -13.43
N ASP A 248 27.63 -0.15 -14.10
CA ASP A 248 28.56 0.94 -14.41
C ASP A 248 28.59 1.99 -13.29
N TYR A 249 27.43 2.31 -12.70
CA TYR A 249 27.34 3.32 -11.64
C TYR A 249 28.03 2.90 -10.35
N ARG A 250 27.99 1.59 -10.02
CA ARG A 250 28.59 0.95 -8.84
C ARG A 250 28.29 1.70 -7.53
N PRO A 251 27.03 1.66 -7.05
CA PRO A 251 26.69 2.29 -5.78
C PRO A 251 27.39 1.59 -4.60
N ASP A 252 27.74 2.34 -3.57
CA ASP A 252 28.20 1.80 -2.29
C ASP A 252 27.01 1.40 -1.40
N LEU A 253 25.86 2.07 -1.55
CA LEU A 253 24.64 1.81 -0.79
C LEU A 253 23.40 1.73 -1.70
N VAL A 254 22.59 0.70 -1.49
CA VAL A 254 21.24 0.54 -2.04
C VAL A 254 20.24 0.59 -0.90
N ILE A 255 19.34 1.58 -0.93
CA ILE A 255 18.27 1.74 0.08
C ILE A 255 16.97 1.16 -0.48
N VAL A 256 16.49 0.08 0.11
CA VAL A 256 15.30 -0.67 -0.29
C VAL A 256 14.07 -0.12 0.43
N MET A 257 13.08 0.34 -0.33
CA MET A 257 11.87 0.98 0.21
C MET A 257 10.86 0.04 0.87
N ASN A 258 11.00 -1.27 0.67
CA ASN A 258 10.16 -2.24 1.34
C ASN A 258 10.98 -3.50 1.67
N PRO A 259 11.13 -3.84 2.96
CA PRO A 259 12.00 -4.94 3.39
C PRO A 259 11.59 -6.31 2.82
N ILE A 260 10.33 -6.51 2.45
CA ILE A 260 9.84 -7.76 1.82
C ILE A 260 10.62 -8.07 0.54
N TYR A 261 11.02 -7.05 -0.22
CA TYR A 261 11.75 -7.23 -1.48
C TYR A 261 13.26 -7.29 -1.32
N LYS A 262 13.79 -7.11 -0.09
CA LYS A 262 15.25 -7.15 0.14
C LYS A 262 15.90 -8.43 -0.40
N PRO A 263 15.38 -9.65 -0.15
CA PRO A 263 16.00 -10.88 -0.67
C PRO A 263 15.92 -11.00 -2.20
N GLU A 264 14.91 -10.41 -2.84
CA GLU A 264 14.80 -10.36 -4.30
C GLU A 264 15.83 -9.40 -4.89
N ILE A 265 15.94 -8.20 -4.31
CA ILE A 265 16.86 -7.16 -4.74
C ILE A 265 18.32 -7.60 -4.54
N GLU A 266 18.66 -8.25 -3.42
CA GLU A 266 19.99 -8.81 -3.19
C GLU A 266 20.35 -9.87 -4.24
N ARG A 267 19.39 -10.71 -4.67
CA ARG A 267 19.61 -11.68 -5.74
C ARG A 267 19.82 -11.01 -7.09
N ASP A 268 19.09 -9.94 -7.39
CA ASP A 268 19.28 -9.17 -8.62
C ASP A 268 20.65 -8.48 -8.66
N LEU A 269 21.05 -7.84 -7.56
CA LEU A 269 22.39 -7.24 -7.44
C LEU A 269 23.50 -8.28 -7.62
N ALA A 270 23.37 -9.45 -6.99
CA ALA A 270 24.33 -10.55 -7.13
C ALA A 270 24.39 -11.07 -8.57
N ARG A 271 23.24 -11.23 -9.25
CA ARG A 271 23.16 -11.64 -10.65
C ARG A 271 23.85 -10.65 -11.59
N LEU A 272 23.77 -9.36 -11.28
CA LEU A 272 24.41 -8.28 -12.04
C LEU A 272 25.89 -8.07 -11.66
N GLY A 273 26.40 -8.76 -10.62
CA GLY A 273 27.75 -8.56 -10.13
C GLY A 273 27.97 -7.22 -9.42
N VAL A 274 26.90 -6.59 -8.93
CA VAL A 274 26.95 -5.31 -8.21
C VAL A 274 27.18 -5.60 -6.73
N VAL A 275 28.24 -5.02 -6.16
CA VAL A 275 28.59 -5.14 -4.74
C VAL A 275 28.27 -3.81 -4.05
N ALA A 276 27.25 -3.81 -3.19
CA ALA A 276 26.82 -2.65 -2.42
C ALA A 276 26.30 -3.09 -1.03
N GLU A 277 26.35 -2.20 -0.05
CA GLU A 277 25.58 -2.34 1.19
C GLU A 277 24.08 -2.26 0.85
N VAL A 278 23.27 -3.16 1.38
CA VAL A 278 21.81 -3.15 1.18
C VAL A 278 21.12 -2.89 2.51
N LEU A 279 20.47 -1.73 2.60
CA LEU A 279 19.68 -1.33 3.77
C LEU A 279 18.22 -1.21 3.41
N THR A 280 17.37 -1.50 4.38
CA THR A 280 15.94 -1.20 4.31
C THR A 280 15.65 0.00 5.19
N VAL A 281 14.61 0.74 4.84
CA VAL A 281 14.05 1.80 5.67
C VAL A 281 13.40 1.26 6.94
#